data_AF-A0A537G780-F1
#
_entry.id   AF-A0A537G780-F1
#
_cell.length_a   1.000
_cell.length_b   1.000
_cell.length_c   1.000
_cell.angle_alpha   90.00
_cell.angle_beta   90.00
_cell.angle_gamma   90.00
#
_symmetry.space_group_name_H-M   'P 1'
#
loop_
_entity.id
_entity.type
_entity.pdbx_description
1 polymer ?
#
loop_
_entity_poly.entity_id
_entity_poly.type
_entity_poly.pdbx_seq_one_letter_code
_entity_poly.pdbx_strand_id
1 'polypeptide(L)'
;MFDLITRHGLALIFANVLLEQLGVPLPAIPTLIVAGALAVDGTLSAPAVFGVAFAASMIGDCAWYVAGRQYGRRVMTTLCRISLSPDSCVRQTENHFERWGGITLVLGKFIPGLATIAPPLAGAMRIRWRSFLLLNGAGTALWAAAPIVLGMLFHAQIERLVGRLQDLGAVALEVLGALLAVYVAFKWWERRRFYRMLRVARITAEELRHLMDAGRQPVIIDVRSRAERELDARSIPGALALEVEELERLIDSLPADRDVIFYCTCPNEASAARAAKRLIDRGYTRVRPLRGGLEAWIAAGYAIELRTP
;
A
#
# COMPACT_ATOMS: atom_id res chain seq x y z
N MET A 1 -20.36 14.41 33.91
CA MET A 1 -19.51 14.64 32.72
C MET A 1 -18.07 14.20 32.97
N PHE A 2 -17.43 14.63 34.07
CA PHE A 2 -16.11 14.14 34.49
C PHE A 2 -16.02 12.62 34.54
N ASP A 3 -16.92 11.93 35.25
CA ASP A 3 -16.89 10.47 35.42
C ASP A 3 -17.02 9.66 34.10
N LEU A 4 -17.65 10.24 33.07
CA LEU A 4 -17.77 9.62 31.75
C LEU A 4 -16.44 9.74 30.98
N ILE A 5 -15.76 10.87 31.10
CA ILE A 5 -14.45 11.15 30.45
C ILE A 5 -13.34 10.38 31.16
N THR A 6 -13.36 10.24 32.49
CA THR A 6 -12.40 9.39 33.22
C THR A 6 -12.60 7.90 32.91
N ARG A 7 -13.86 7.42 32.87
CA ARG A 7 -14.15 6.00 32.57
C ARG A 7 -13.90 5.65 31.10
N HIS A 8 -14.32 6.48 30.15
CA HIS A 8 -14.12 6.19 28.72
C HIS A 8 -12.74 6.61 28.23
N GLY A 9 -12.11 7.63 28.80
CA GLY A 9 -10.78 8.08 28.41
C GLY A 9 -9.73 7.00 28.60
N LEU A 10 -9.69 6.37 29.77
CA LEU A 10 -8.76 5.26 30.03
C LEU A 10 -9.06 4.03 29.15
N ALA A 11 -10.34 3.72 28.92
CA ALA A 11 -10.74 2.61 28.05
C ALA A 11 -10.35 2.86 26.58
N LEU A 12 -10.51 4.10 26.09
CA LEU A 12 -10.09 4.51 24.75
C LEU A 12 -8.57 4.45 24.59
N ILE A 13 -7.82 4.92 25.59
CA ILE A 13 -6.35 4.81 25.59
C ILE A 13 -5.94 3.33 25.56
N PHE A 14 -6.54 2.50 26.41
CA PHE A 14 -6.28 1.06 26.44
C PHE A 14 -6.56 0.41 25.09
N ALA A 15 -7.72 0.67 24.48
CA ALA A 15 -8.10 0.11 23.20
C ALA A 15 -7.18 0.59 22.07
N ASN A 16 -6.84 1.88 22.03
CA ASN A 16 -5.96 2.44 21.02
C ASN A 16 -4.56 1.83 21.07
N VAL A 17 -3.95 1.79 22.27
CA VAL A 17 -2.63 1.17 22.47
C VAL A 17 -2.67 -0.31 22.18
N LEU A 18 -3.71 -1.04 22.60
CA LEU A 18 -3.82 -2.48 22.33
C LEU A 18 -3.91 -2.76 20.82
N LEU A 19 -4.75 -2.01 20.09
CA LEU A 19 -4.91 -2.16 18.65
C LEU A 19 -3.62 -1.82 17.90
N GLU A 20 -2.93 -0.74 18.28
CA GLU A 20 -1.62 -0.39 17.72
C GLU A 20 -0.62 -1.55 17.90
N GLN A 21 -0.53 -2.11 19.10
CA GLN A 21 0.43 -3.19 19.39
C GLN A 21 0.04 -4.53 18.76
N LEU A 22 -1.23 -4.72 18.41
CA LEU A 22 -1.69 -5.83 17.58
C LEU A 22 -1.42 -5.62 16.08
N GLY A 23 -0.84 -4.49 15.68
CA GLY A 23 -0.43 -4.19 14.30
C GLY A 23 -1.44 -3.37 13.50
N VAL A 24 -2.46 -2.80 14.14
CA VAL A 24 -3.34 -1.82 13.48
C VAL A 24 -2.58 -0.49 13.36
N PRO A 25 -2.57 0.20 12.21
CA PRO A 25 -1.82 1.44 12.03
C PRO A 25 -2.53 2.65 12.69
N LEU A 26 -2.74 2.58 14.01
CA LEU A 26 -3.28 3.66 14.82
C LEU A 26 -2.15 4.38 15.56
N PRO A 27 -2.08 5.72 15.54
CA PRO A 27 -1.03 6.45 16.24
C PRO A 27 -1.37 6.57 17.74
N ALA A 28 -0.77 5.76 18.62
CA ALA A 28 -1.02 5.89 20.05
C ALA A 28 -0.20 7.00 20.72
N ILE A 29 0.98 7.33 20.19
CA ILE A 29 1.85 8.39 20.74
C ILE A 29 1.10 9.74 20.91
N PRO A 30 0.39 10.28 19.90
CA PRO A 30 -0.39 11.52 20.08
C PRO A 30 -1.45 11.41 21.17
N THR A 31 -2.09 10.24 21.29
CA THR A 31 -3.13 10.00 22.31
C THR A 31 -2.52 10.02 23.71
N LEU A 32 -1.35 9.42 23.91
CA LEU A 32 -0.63 9.43 25.19
C LEU A 32 -0.09 10.82 25.55
N ILE A 33 0.33 11.61 24.56
CA ILE A 33 0.74 13.01 24.76
C ILE A 33 -0.44 13.85 25.26
N VAL A 34 -1.61 13.75 24.60
CA VAL A 34 -2.82 14.47 25.02
C VAL A 34 -3.29 13.99 26.40
N ALA A 35 -3.28 12.69 26.65
CA ALA A 35 -3.64 12.12 27.96
C ALA A 35 -2.69 12.59 29.07
N GLY A 36 -1.40 12.73 28.77
CA GLY A 36 -0.40 13.29 29.69
C GLY A 36 -0.65 14.77 30.01
N ALA A 37 -0.98 15.58 29.00
CA ALA A 37 -1.34 16.99 29.22
C ALA A 37 -2.58 17.11 30.13
N LEU A 38 -3.63 16.36 29.82
CA LEU A 38 -4.88 16.31 30.60
C LEU A 38 -4.68 15.80 32.04
N ALA A 39 -3.61 15.06 32.30
CA ALA A 39 -3.29 14.59 33.64
C ALA A 39 -2.76 15.70 34.57
N VAL A 40 -2.23 16.79 34.01
CA VAL A 40 -1.79 17.97 34.79
C VAL A 40 -3.01 18.69 35.39
N ASP A 41 -4.11 18.79 34.65
CA ASP A 41 -5.34 19.47 35.09
C ASP A 41 -6.20 18.60 36.02
N GLY A 42 -5.71 17.41 36.39
CA GLY A 42 -6.42 16.46 37.25
C GLY A 42 -7.59 15.75 36.59
N THR A 43 -7.81 15.93 35.28
CA THR A 43 -8.89 15.25 34.56
C THR A 43 -8.63 13.76 34.36
N LEU A 44 -7.36 13.36 34.25
CA LEU A 44 -6.91 11.97 34.23
C LEU A 44 -5.79 11.76 35.26
N SER A 45 -5.71 10.56 35.84
CA SER A 45 -4.59 10.19 36.70
C SER A 45 -3.41 9.73 35.85
N ALA A 46 -2.27 10.43 35.91
CA ALA A 46 -1.06 10.04 35.17
C ALA A 46 -0.61 8.58 35.48
N PRO A 47 -0.60 8.12 36.75
CA PRO A 47 -0.36 6.71 37.05
C PRO A 47 -1.37 5.76 36.38
N ALA A 48 -2.65 6.13 36.30
CA ALA A 48 -3.66 5.31 35.64
C ALA A 48 -3.44 5.25 34.13
N VAL A 49 -3.14 6.39 33.49
CA VAL A 49 -2.82 6.47 32.05
C VAL A 49 -1.61 5.61 31.72
N PHE A 50 -0.54 5.73 32.51
CA PHE A 50 0.64 4.88 32.37
C PHE A 50 0.29 3.39 32.55
N GLY A 51 -0.46 3.05 33.60
CA GLY A 51 -0.84 1.67 33.92
C GLY A 51 -1.65 1.02 32.80
N VAL A 52 -2.64 1.72 32.24
CA VAL A 52 -3.47 1.16 31.14
C VAL A 52 -2.67 1.04 29.84
N ALA A 53 -1.83 2.02 29.51
CA ALA A 53 -0.98 1.96 28.32
C ALA A 53 0.05 0.82 28.42
N PHE A 54 0.68 0.68 29.59
CA PHE A 54 1.62 -0.40 29.87
C PHE A 54 0.95 -1.78 29.78
N ALA A 55 -0.22 -1.94 30.41
CA ALA A 55 -0.96 -3.20 30.39
C ALA A 55 -1.41 -3.58 28.97
N ALA A 56 -2.01 -2.64 28.24
CA ALA A 56 -2.44 -2.84 26.85
C ALA A 56 -1.27 -3.31 25.97
N SER A 57 -0.12 -2.62 26.09
CA SER A 57 1.06 -2.96 25.30
C SER A 57 1.65 -4.31 25.69
N MET A 58 1.74 -4.61 26.99
CA MET A 58 2.23 -5.91 27.45
C MET A 58 1.34 -7.07 26.97
N ILE A 59 0.02 -6.88 26.91
CA ILE A 59 -0.92 -7.89 26.38
C ILE A 59 -0.63 -8.15 24.89
N GLY A 60 -0.52 -7.09 24.08
CA GLY A 60 -0.21 -7.21 22.65
C GLY A 60 1.13 -7.89 22.40
N ASP A 61 2.18 -7.44 23.09
CA ASP A 61 3.53 -8.00 22.93
C ASP A 61 3.60 -9.46 23.40
N CYS A 62 2.93 -9.81 24.50
CA CYS A 62 2.84 -11.19 24.97
C CYS A 62 2.10 -12.08 23.97
N ALA A 63 0.99 -11.60 23.39
CA ALA A 63 0.24 -12.34 22.38
C ALA A 63 1.14 -12.64 21.17
N TRP A 64 1.88 -11.66 20.69
CA TRP A 64 2.84 -11.84 19.60
C TRP A 64 4.00 -12.76 19.97
N TYR A 65 4.56 -12.63 21.16
CA TYR A 65 5.61 -13.51 21.64
C TYR A 65 5.15 -14.97 21.71
N VAL A 66 3.95 -15.23 22.24
CA VAL A 66 3.39 -16.58 22.30
C VAL A 66 3.14 -17.11 20.89
N ALA A 67 2.58 -16.30 20.00
CA ALA A 67 2.38 -16.66 18.60
C ALA A 67 3.72 -17.00 17.92
N GLY A 68 4.75 -16.19 18.11
CA GLY A 68 6.10 -16.45 17.61
C GLY A 68 6.71 -17.73 18.17
N ARG A 69 6.48 -18.03 19.45
CA ARG A 69 6.98 -19.23 20.12
C ARG A 69 6.28 -20.52 19.68
N GLN A 70 4.98 -20.46 19.41
CA GLN A 70 4.17 -21.61 19.00
C GLN A 70 4.27 -21.89 17.48
N TYR A 71 4.27 -20.84 16.66
CA TYR A 71 4.16 -20.96 15.21
C TYR A 71 5.46 -20.62 14.45
N GLY A 72 6.50 -20.15 15.14
CA GLY A 72 7.86 -19.97 14.61
C GLY A 72 7.93 -19.21 13.29
N ARG A 73 8.63 -19.81 12.30
CA ARG A 73 8.85 -19.24 10.95
C ARG A 73 7.56 -18.90 10.18
N ARG A 74 6.39 -19.49 10.50
CA ARG A 74 5.11 -19.22 9.79
C ARG A 74 4.54 -17.83 10.10
N VAL A 75 4.64 -17.37 11.35
CA VAL A 75 4.20 -16.01 11.73
C VAL A 75 5.11 -14.97 11.08
N MET A 76 6.43 -15.22 11.11
CA MET A 76 7.41 -14.35 10.45
C MET A 76 7.20 -14.27 8.94
N THR A 77 6.93 -15.39 8.25
CA THR A 77 6.63 -15.37 6.80
C THR A 77 5.32 -14.66 6.48
N THR A 78 4.30 -14.71 7.34
CA THR A 78 3.02 -14.01 7.12
C THR A 78 3.18 -12.50 7.31
N LEU A 79 3.85 -12.06 8.38
CA LEU A 79 4.16 -10.64 8.63
C LEU A 79 5.09 -10.07 7.55
N CYS A 80 6.09 -10.84 7.11
CA CYS A 80 7.02 -10.41 6.07
C CYS A 80 6.42 -10.47 4.65
N ARG A 81 5.32 -11.19 4.41
CA ARG A 81 4.59 -11.20 3.13
C ARG A 81 3.79 -9.92 2.88
N ILE A 82 3.47 -9.19 3.96
CA ILE A 82 2.86 -7.85 3.90
C ILE A 82 3.92 -6.78 3.60
N SER A 83 5.20 -7.07 3.89
CA SER A 83 6.34 -6.21 3.59
C SER A 83 6.86 -6.44 2.17
N LEU A 84 7.29 -5.37 1.50
CA LEU A 84 7.67 -5.33 0.08
C LEU A 84 8.89 -6.22 -0.30
N SER A 85 9.60 -6.79 0.68
CA SER A 85 10.75 -7.68 0.48
C SER A 85 10.92 -8.67 1.65
N PRO A 86 10.38 -9.90 1.55
CA PRO A 86 10.30 -10.84 2.68
C PRO A 86 11.66 -11.35 3.19
N ASP A 87 12.65 -11.55 2.30
CA ASP A 87 13.92 -12.19 2.66
C ASP A 87 14.94 -11.24 3.31
N SER A 88 14.91 -9.94 2.98
CA SER A 88 15.76 -8.93 3.63
C SER A 88 15.24 -8.60 5.04
N CYS A 89 13.92 -8.54 5.22
CA CYS A 89 13.26 -8.24 6.49
C CYS A 89 13.60 -9.28 7.56
N VAL A 90 13.62 -10.57 7.20
CA VAL A 90 13.97 -11.65 8.14
C VAL A 90 15.47 -11.62 8.48
N ARG A 91 16.36 -11.64 7.48
CA ARG A 91 17.83 -11.69 7.71
C ARG A 91 18.38 -10.45 8.42
N GLN A 92 17.85 -9.26 8.12
CA GLN A 92 18.33 -8.01 8.72
C GLN A 92 17.90 -7.88 10.19
N THR A 93 16.69 -8.35 10.51
CA THR A 93 16.19 -8.35 11.89
C THR A 93 16.84 -9.45 12.72
N GLU A 94 17.11 -10.62 12.13
CA GLU A 94 17.86 -11.73 12.74
C GLU A 94 19.30 -11.31 13.07
N ASN A 95 20.02 -10.66 12.15
CA ASN A 95 21.37 -10.13 12.40
C ASN A 95 21.42 -9.04 13.50
N HIS A 96 20.38 -8.22 13.63
CA HIS A 96 20.28 -7.23 14.72
C HIS A 96 20.01 -7.90 16.06
N PHE A 97 19.13 -8.90 16.10
CA PHE A 97 18.86 -9.69 17.32
C PHE A 97 20.06 -10.56 17.73
N GLU A 98 20.83 -11.11 16.79
CA GLU A 98 22.06 -11.85 17.08
C GLU A 98 23.16 -10.96 17.65
N ARG A 99 23.28 -9.70 17.18
CA ARG A 99 24.30 -8.76 17.64
C ARG A 99 23.93 -8.02 18.93
N TRP A 100 22.67 -7.64 19.11
CA TRP A 100 22.20 -6.80 20.23
C TRP A 100 21.32 -7.55 21.24
N GLY A 101 20.97 -8.80 20.97
CA GLY A 101 20.27 -9.70 21.90
C GLY A 101 18.99 -9.10 22.45
N GLY A 102 18.82 -9.22 23.77
CA GLY A 102 17.66 -8.71 24.50
C GLY A 102 17.50 -7.18 24.53
N ILE A 103 18.56 -6.40 24.24
CA ILE A 103 18.49 -4.93 24.20
C ILE A 103 17.60 -4.46 23.05
N THR A 104 17.50 -5.24 21.97
CA THR A 104 16.60 -4.96 20.85
C THR A 104 15.13 -4.87 21.28
N LEU A 105 14.72 -5.61 22.33
CA LEU A 105 13.35 -5.51 22.88
C LEU A 105 13.10 -4.17 23.60
N VAL A 106 14.15 -3.54 24.13
CA VAL A 106 14.06 -2.25 24.82
C VAL A 106 14.10 -1.10 23.82
N LEU A 107 15.14 -1.07 22.97
CA LEU A 107 15.37 0.02 22.02
C LEU A 107 14.44 -0.06 20.80
N GLY A 108 14.03 -1.27 20.42
CA GLY A 108 13.18 -1.49 19.25
C GLY A 108 11.78 -0.87 19.36
N LYS A 109 11.32 -0.60 20.59
CA LYS A 109 10.05 0.12 20.87
C LYS A 109 9.98 1.50 20.23
N PHE A 110 11.12 2.17 20.04
CA PHE A 110 11.20 3.51 19.48
C PHE A 110 11.37 3.53 17.96
N ILE A 111 11.54 2.36 17.34
CA ILE A 111 11.76 2.22 15.91
C ILE A 111 10.48 1.62 15.30
N PRO A 112 9.72 2.38 14.49
CA PRO A 112 8.53 1.87 13.82
C PRO A 112 8.85 0.61 13.00
N GLY A 113 7.95 -0.38 13.04
CA GLY A 113 8.15 -1.68 12.41
C GLY A 113 8.98 -2.66 13.24
N LEU A 114 10.08 -2.21 13.86
CA LEU A 114 10.88 -3.08 14.74
C LEU A 114 10.11 -3.46 16.01
N ALA A 115 9.35 -2.53 16.58
CA ALA A 115 8.48 -2.77 17.74
C ALA A 115 7.47 -3.90 17.51
N THR A 116 6.93 -4.03 16.29
CA THR A 116 5.94 -5.06 15.94
C THR A 116 6.59 -6.43 15.68
N ILE A 117 7.82 -6.44 15.16
CA ILE A 117 8.51 -7.68 14.76
C ILE A 117 9.33 -8.28 15.91
N ALA A 118 9.78 -7.46 16.87
CA ALA A 118 10.65 -7.91 17.95
C ALA A 118 9.97 -8.92 18.92
N PRO A 119 8.72 -8.75 19.40
CA PRO A 119 8.06 -9.72 20.25
C PRO A 119 7.88 -11.11 19.61
N PRO A 120 7.34 -11.27 18.38
CA PRO A 120 7.20 -12.58 17.77
C PRO A 120 8.56 -13.20 17.43
N LEU A 121 9.58 -12.41 17.07
CA LEU A 121 10.93 -12.91 16.84
C LEU A 121 11.57 -13.44 18.13
N ALA A 122 11.44 -12.73 19.25
CA ALA A 122 11.89 -13.19 20.57
C ALA A 122 11.23 -14.52 20.98
N GLY A 123 9.95 -14.69 20.63
CA GLY A 123 9.23 -15.95 20.80
C GLY A 123 9.80 -17.07 19.94
N ALA A 124 10.05 -16.81 18.66
CA ALA A 124 10.62 -17.77 17.71
C ALA A 124 12.04 -18.23 18.11
N MET A 125 12.85 -17.32 18.67
CA MET A 125 14.18 -17.61 19.23
C MET A 125 14.14 -18.29 20.61
N ARG A 126 12.94 -18.56 21.16
CA ARG A 126 12.73 -19.22 22.45
C ARG A 126 13.46 -18.55 23.62
N ILE A 127 13.48 -17.22 23.66
CA ILE A 127 13.95 -16.46 24.83
C ILE A 127 13.17 -16.93 26.08
N ARG A 128 13.78 -16.88 27.28
CA ARG A 128 13.07 -17.29 28.50
C ARG A 128 11.94 -16.30 28.80
N TRP A 129 10.75 -16.80 29.14
CA TRP A 129 9.55 -15.98 29.42
C TRP A 129 9.82 -14.81 30.39
N ARG A 130 10.55 -15.07 31.47
CA ARG A 130 10.92 -14.04 32.47
C ARG A 130 11.81 -12.95 31.88
N SER A 131 12.81 -13.34 31.09
CA SER A 131 13.72 -12.40 30.43
C SER A 131 12.97 -11.53 29.41
N PHE A 132 12.06 -12.13 28.64
CA PHE A 132 11.19 -11.39 27.73
C PHE A 132 10.32 -10.36 28.47
N LEU A 133 9.61 -10.78 29.52
CA LEU A 133 8.76 -9.87 30.29
C LEU A 133 9.53 -8.71 30.91
N LEU A 134 10.73 -8.96 31.45
CA LEU A 134 11.55 -7.91 32.05
C LEU A 134 12.09 -6.92 31.01
N LEU A 135 12.64 -7.42 29.89
CA LEU A 135 13.22 -6.57 28.86
C LEU A 135 12.14 -5.82 28.06
N ASN A 136 11.12 -6.53 27.60
CA ASN A 136 9.98 -5.90 26.91
C ASN A 136 9.24 -4.95 27.84
N GLY A 137 9.06 -5.33 29.11
CA GLY A 137 8.46 -4.47 30.14
C GLY A 137 9.26 -3.19 30.34
N ALA A 138 10.59 -3.27 30.47
CA ALA A 138 11.43 -2.08 30.58
C ALA A 138 11.30 -1.16 29.36
N GLY A 139 11.32 -1.72 28.14
CA GLY A 139 11.09 -0.96 26.91
C GLY A 139 9.70 -0.33 26.86
N THR A 140 8.66 -1.07 27.27
CA THR A 140 7.26 -0.60 27.33
C THR A 140 7.09 0.52 28.32
N ALA A 141 7.71 0.42 29.50
CA ALA A 141 7.67 1.47 30.51
C ALA A 141 8.31 2.76 29.98
N LEU A 142 9.49 2.66 29.36
CA LEU A 142 10.16 3.83 28.79
C LEU A 142 9.35 4.44 27.63
N TRP A 143 8.83 3.61 26.74
CA TRP A 143 8.01 4.02 25.61
C TRP A 143 6.69 4.68 26.02
N ALA A 144 6.02 4.19 27.07
CA ALA A 144 4.78 4.77 27.57
C ALA A 144 5.04 6.05 28.38
N ALA A 145 6.09 6.08 29.19
CA ALA A 145 6.43 7.23 30.02
C ALA A 145 6.87 8.44 29.18
N ALA A 146 7.68 8.25 28.13
CA ALA A 146 8.19 9.34 27.31
C ALA A 146 7.10 10.30 26.75
N PRO A 147 6.07 9.83 26.02
CA PRO A 147 5.01 10.68 25.51
C PRO A 147 4.11 11.26 26.62
N ILE A 148 3.84 10.51 27.70
CA ILE A 148 3.04 11.01 28.82
C ILE A 148 3.75 12.18 29.50
N VAL A 149 5.03 12.02 29.83
CA VAL A 149 5.86 13.07 30.43
C VAL A 149 6.00 14.25 29.49
N LEU A 150 6.18 14.01 28.18
CA LEU A 150 6.20 15.07 27.18
C LEU A 150 4.88 15.87 27.18
N GLY A 151 3.75 15.18 27.26
CA GLY A 151 2.43 15.80 27.39
C GLY A 151 2.30 16.66 28.65
N MET A 152 2.78 16.16 29.79
CA MET A 152 2.77 16.89 31.05
C MET A 152 3.68 18.13 31.01
N LEU A 153 4.88 18.04 30.41
CA LEU A 153 5.83 19.15 30.29
C LEU A 153 5.35 20.26 29.35
N PHE A 154 4.64 19.90 28.27
CA PHE A 154 4.16 20.84 27.26
C PHE A 154 2.64 21.07 27.32
N HIS A 155 2.01 20.84 28.47
CA HIS A 155 0.54 20.89 28.60
C HIS A 155 -0.04 22.23 28.12
N ALA A 156 0.58 23.36 28.49
CA ALA A 156 0.10 24.70 28.16
C ALA A 156 0.13 25.03 26.65
N GLN A 157 1.01 24.38 25.88
CA GLN A 157 1.11 24.53 24.42
C GLN A 157 0.13 23.59 23.73
N ILE A 158 -0.03 22.38 24.27
CA ILE A 158 -0.97 21.37 23.77
C ILE A 158 -2.40 21.87 23.96
N GLU A 159 -2.76 22.40 25.13
CA GLU A 159 -4.10 22.97 25.36
C GLU A 159 -4.41 24.15 24.46
N ARG A 160 -3.43 25.04 24.20
CA ARG A 160 -3.60 26.13 23.23
C ARG A 160 -3.82 25.61 21.81
N LEU A 161 -3.19 24.51 21.44
CA LEU A 161 -3.38 23.87 20.14
C LEU A 161 -4.73 23.14 20.07
N VAL A 162 -5.11 22.41 21.12
CA VAL A 162 -6.37 21.66 21.23
C VAL A 162 -7.58 22.61 21.30
N GLY A 163 -7.50 23.70 22.06
CA GLY A 163 -8.55 24.72 22.10
C GLY A 163 -8.73 25.40 20.74
N ARG A 164 -7.63 25.77 20.06
CA ARG A 164 -7.70 26.28 18.67
C ARG A 164 -8.21 25.23 17.68
N LEU A 165 -7.88 23.95 17.87
CA LEU A 165 -8.38 22.84 17.05
C LEU A 165 -9.86 22.55 17.30
N GLN A 166 -10.41 22.85 18.47
CA GLN A 166 -11.85 22.77 18.73
C GLN A 166 -12.60 23.90 18.01
N ASP A 167 -12.03 25.11 17.99
CA ASP A 167 -12.58 26.24 17.23
C ASP A 167 -12.42 26.07 15.71
N LEU A 168 -11.33 25.43 15.27
CA LEU A 168 -11.04 25.12 13.86
C LEU A 168 -11.56 23.75 13.42
N GLY A 169 -12.11 22.92 14.32
CA GLY A 169 -12.36 21.51 14.06
C GLY A 169 -13.40 21.28 12.97
N ALA A 170 -14.44 22.11 12.94
CA ALA A 170 -15.42 22.12 11.87
C ALA A 170 -14.79 22.58 10.54
N VAL A 171 -14.04 23.67 10.57
CA VAL A 171 -13.40 24.24 9.36
C VAL A 171 -12.33 23.33 8.78
N ALA A 172 -11.52 22.68 9.63
CA ALA A 172 -10.47 21.75 9.20
C ALA A 172 -11.07 20.49 8.58
N LEU A 173 -12.17 19.97 9.15
CA LEU A 173 -12.88 18.83 8.59
C LEU A 173 -13.58 19.19 7.27
N GLU A 174 -14.16 20.39 7.18
CA GLU A 174 -14.73 20.94 5.94
C GLU A 174 -13.67 21.13 4.86
N VAL A 175 -12.51 21.69 5.19
CA VAL A 175 -11.39 21.88 4.27
C VAL A 175 -10.82 20.54 3.83
N LEU A 176 -10.63 19.59 4.75
CA LEU A 176 -10.12 18.26 4.41
C LEU A 176 -11.14 17.49 3.53
N GLY A 177 -12.42 17.60 3.86
CA GLY A 177 -13.52 17.05 3.05
C GLY A 177 -13.61 17.69 1.67
N ALA A 178 -13.44 19.01 1.58
CA ALA A 178 -13.42 19.75 0.32
C ALA A 178 -12.20 19.37 -0.54
N LEU A 179 -11.01 19.29 0.05
CA LEU A 179 -9.79 18.85 -0.63
C LEU A 179 -9.92 17.40 -1.12
N LEU A 180 -10.49 16.51 -0.31
CA LEU A 180 -10.76 15.13 -0.70
C LEU A 180 -11.80 15.07 -1.84
N ALA A 181 -12.87 15.85 -1.76
CA ALA A 181 -13.89 15.92 -2.80
C ALA A 181 -13.32 16.47 -4.12
N VAL A 182 -12.48 17.51 -4.07
CA VAL A 182 -11.77 18.06 -5.23
C VAL A 182 -10.82 17.01 -5.80
N TYR A 183 -10.05 16.31 -4.97
CA TYR A 183 -9.15 15.23 -5.41
C TYR A 183 -9.92 14.10 -6.10
N VAL A 184 -11.03 13.65 -5.49
CA VAL A 184 -11.90 12.60 -6.06
C VAL A 184 -12.55 13.08 -7.35
N ALA A 185 -13.06 14.31 -7.40
CA ALA A 185 -13.66 14.89 -8.60
C ALA A 185 -12.62 15.04 -9.72
N PHE A 186 -11.40 15.50 -9.40
CA PHE A 186 -10.28 15.59 -10.33
C PHE A 186 -9.89 14.20 -10.86
N LYS A 187 -9.70 13.22 -9.99
CA LYS A 187 -9.40 11.83 -10.38
C LYS A 187 -10.52 11.21 -11.20
N TRP A 188 -11.77 11.49 -10.85
CA TRP A 188 -12.93 11.03 -11.59
C TRP A 188 -13.05 11.69 -12.96
N TRP A 189 -12.75 13.00 -13.06
CA TRP A 189 -12.70 13.73 -14.32
C TRP A 189 -11.56 13.24 -15.21
N GLU A 190 -10.36 13.08 -14.65
CA GLU A 190 -9.19 12.50 -15.32
C GLU A 190 -9.52 11.10 -15.85
N ARG A 191 -10.13 10.25 -15.02
CA ARG A 191 -10.55 8.91 -15.40
C ARG A 191 -11.65 8.91 -16.46
N ARG A 192 -12.66 9.79 -16.34
CA ARG A 192 -13.73 9.95 -17.36
C ARG A 192 -13.20 10.50 -18.67
N ARG A 193 -12.24 11.44 -18.64
CA ARG A 193 -11.56 11.99 -19.81
C ARG A 193 -10.74 10.90 -20.48
N PHE A 194 -9.99 10.12 -19.70
CA PHE A 194 -9.24 8.96 -20.17
C PHE A 194 -10.17 7.96 -20.88
N TYR A 195 -11.25 7.50 -20.25
CA TYR A 195 -12.18 6.57 -20.90
C TYR A 195 -12.92 7.16 -22.11
N ARG A 196 -13.24 8.47 -22.12
CA ARG A 196 -13.77 9.14 -23.31
C ARG A 196 -12.76 9.17 -24.45
N MET A 197 -11.47 9.31 -24.15
CA MET A 197 -10.39 9.20 -25.13
C MET A 197 -10.21 7.78 -25.68
N LEU A 198 -10.61 6.74 -24.94
CA LEU A 198 -10.56 5.34 -25.41
C LEU A 198 -11.75 4.95 -26.30
N ARG A 199 -12.64 5.87 -26.70
CA ARG A 199 -13.72 5.62 -27.67
C ARG A 199 -13.19 5.53 -29.11
N VAL A 200 -12.15 4.73 -29.31
CA VAL A 200 -11.66 4.37 -30.64
C VAL A 200 -12.45 3.17 -31.12
N ALA A 201 -12.75 3.10 -32.43
CA ALA A 201 -13.36 1.92 -33.02
C ALA A 201 -12.49 0.70 -32.74
N ARG A 202 -13.04 -0.30 -32.03
CA ARG A 202 -12.33 -1.54 -31.72
C ARG A 202 -12.66 -2.58 -32.78
N ILE A 203 -11.69 -3.42 -33.11
CA ILE A 203 -11.86 -4.59 -33.97
C ILE A 203 -11.99 -5.85 -33.11
N THR A 204 -12.83 -6.81 -33.48
CA THR A 204 -12.88 -8.12 -32.79
C THR A 204 -11.75 -9.04 -33.28
N ALA A 205 -11.45 -10.11 -32.52
CA ALA A 205 -10.48 -11.10 -32.95
C ALA A 205 -10.90 -11.78 -34.27
N GLU A 206 -12.19 -12.04 -34.44
CA GLU A 206 -12.78 -12.61 -35.66
C GLU A 206 -12.65 -11.68 -36.87
N GLU A 207 -12.96 -10.39 -36.71
CA GLU A 207 -12.77 -9.40 -37.77
C GLU A 207 -11.29 -9.24 -38.15
N LEU A 208 -10.40 -9.24 -37.16
CA LEU A 208 -8.95 -9.20 -37.40
C LEU A 208 -8.50 -10.44 -38.19
N ARG A 209 -9.00 -11.62 -37.80
CA ARG A 209 -8.70 -12.88 -38.50
C ARG A 209 -9.17 -12.83 -39.95
N HIS A 210 -10.40 -12.37 -40.19
CA HIS A 210 -10.91 -12.19 -41.55
C HIS A 210 -10.07 -11.23 -42.40
N LEU A 211 -9.57 -10.13 -41.82
CA LEU A 211 -8.66 -9.22 -42.54
C LEU A 211 -7.34 -9.90 -42.94
N MET A 212 -6.79 -10.73 -42.05
CA MET A 212 -5.58 -11.50 -42.33
C MET A 212 -5.83 -12.52 -43.44
N ASP A 213 -6.93 -13.28 -43.35
CA ASP A 213 -7.29 -14.32 -44.32
C ASP A 213 -7.65 -13.74 -45.70
N ALA A 214 -8.25 -12.54 -45.74
CA ALA A 214 -8.55 -11.81 -46.97
C ALA A 214 -7.30 -11.17 -47.63
N GLY A 215 -6.10 -11.40 -47.09
CA GLY A 215 -4.85 -10.87 -47.66
C GLY A 215 -4.70 -9.36 -47.55
N ARG A 216 -5.45 -8.70 -46.66
CA ARG A 216 -5.43 -7.23 -46.48
C ARG A 216 -4.20 -6.73 -45.74
N GLN A 217 -3.36 -7.65 -45.24
CA GLN A 217 -2.10 -7.40 -44.55
C GLN A 217 -2.21 -6.27 -43.50
N PRO A 218 -3.00 -6.42 -42.43
CA PRO A 218 -3.00 -5.42 -41.35
C PRO A 218 -1.61 -5.33 -40.69
N VAL A 219 -1.26 -4.15 -40.19
CA VAL A 219 -0.08 -3.96 -39.32
C VAL A 219 -0.53 -4.20 -37.88
N ILE A 220 -0.06 -5.29 -37.27
CA ILE A 220 -0.41 -5.65 -35.91
C ILE A 220 0.72 -5.21 -34.99
N ILE A 221 0.41 -4.50 -33.92
CA ILE A 221 1.39 -3.93 -32.98
C ILE A 221 1.06 -4.37 -31.55
N ASP A 222 2.00 -5.08 -30.93
CA ASP A 222 1.99 -5.44 -29.52
C ASP A 222 2.56 -4.29 -28.70
N VAL A 223 1.71 -3.63 -27.90
CA VAL A 223 2.12 -2.49 -27.06
C VAL A 223 2.29 -2.87 -25.58
N ARG A 224 2.47 -4.16 -25.30
CA ARG A 224 2.89 -4.63 -23.99
C ARG A 224 4.32 -4.17 -23.71
N SER A 225 4.56 -3.79 -22.45
CA SER A 225 5.92 -3.54 -21.98
C SER A 225 6.80 -4.77 -22.16
N ARG A 226 8.11 -4.59 -22.26
CA ARG A 226 9.08 -5.67 -22.35
C ARG A 226 8.93 -6.66 -21.19
N ALA A 227 8.71 -6.17 -19.97
CA ALA A 227 8.47 -7.00 -18.80
C ALA A 227 7.21 -7.88 -18.96
N GLU A 228 6.13 -7.36 -19.54
CA GLU A 228 4.92 -8.16 -19.82
C GLU A 228 5.16 -9.22 -20.90
N ARG A 229 5.99 -8.93 -21.91
CA ARG A 229 6.36 -9.89 -22.97
C ARG A 229 7.30 -10.98 -22.47
N GLU A 230 8.19 -10.66 -21.52
CA GLU A 230 9.05 -11.65 -20.84
C GLU A 230 8.24 -12.61 -19.97
N LEU A 231 7.14 -12.13 -19.37
CA LEU A 231 6.22 -12.95 -18.58
C LEU A 231 5.27 -13.80 -19.45
N ASP A 232 4.88 -13.28 -20.61
CA ASP A 232 4.04 -13.99 -21.57
C ASP A 232 4.56 -13.83 -23.00
N ALA A 233 5.34 -14.82 -23.43
CA ALA A 233 5.99 -14.89 -24.75
C ALA A 233 5.01 -15.07 -25.92
N ARG A 234 3.72 -15.34 -25.66
CA ARG A 234 2.72 -15.54 -26.70
C ARG A 234 2.41 -14.20 -27.39
N SER A 235 2.23 -14.23 -28.70
CA SER A 235 1.97 -13.06 -29.52
C SER A 235 1.06 -13.39 -30.71
N ILE A 236 0.41 -12.38 -31.27
CA ILE A 236 -0.38 -12.54 -32.50
C ILE A 236 0.60 -12.70 -33.68
N PRO A 237 0.36 -13.64 -34.61
CA PRO A 237 1.28 -13.89 -35.72
C PRO A 237 1.59 -12.63 -36.55
N GLY A 238 2.89 -12.38 -36.79
CA GLY A 238 3.35 -11.20 -37.52
C GLY A 238 3.23 -9.87 -36.78
N ALA A 239 2.89 -9.87 -35.48
CA ALA A 239 2.83 -8.65 -34.69
C ALA A 239 4.22 -8.02 -34.50
N LEU A 240 4.32 -6.71 -34.67
CA LEU A 240 5.48 -5.90 -34.33
C LEU A 240 5.43 -5.55 -32.85
N ALA A 241 6.52 -5.80 -32.12
CA ALA A 241 6.54 -5.52 -30.69
C ALA A 241 7.17 -4.15 -30.44
N LEU A 242 6.33 -3.18 -30.09
CA LEU A 242 6.71 -1.77 -29.93
C LEU A 242 6.04 -1.21 -28.68
N GLU A 243 6.84 -0.76 -27.72
CA GLU A 243 6.27 -0.08 -26.55
C GLU A 243 5.65 1.27 -26.94
N VAL A 244 4.76 1.78 -26.09
CA VAL A 244 4.03 3.02 -26.35
C VAL A 244 4.98 4.20 -26.56
N GLU A 245 6.12 4.20 -25.87
CA GLU A 245 7.21 5.17 -25.94
C GLU A 245 8.06 5.02 -27.22
N GLU A 246 8.34 3.78 -27.63
CA GLU A 246 9.09 3.50 -28.87
C GLU A 246 8.26 3.83 -30.10
N LEU A 247 6.95 3.58 -30.01
CA LEU A 247 5.99 3.91 -31.05
C LEU A 247 6.12 5.37 -31.45
N GLU A 248 6.22 6.32 -30.52
CA GLU A 248 6.32 7.77 -30.82
C GLU A 248 7.44 8.13 -31.80
N ARG A 249 8.55 7.38 -31.80
CA ARG A 249 9.68 7.61 -32.71
C ARG A 249 9.44 7.04 -34.10
N LEU A 250 8.55 6.06 -34.21
CA LEU A 250 8.27 5.30 -35.42
C LEU A 250 6.89 5.60 -36.02
N ILE A 251 6.04 6.41 -35.36
CA ILE A 251 4.68 6.71 -35.84
C ILE A 251 4.70 7.18 -37.29
N ASP A 252 5.62 8.08 -37.66
CA ASP A 252 5.64 8.68 -38.99
C ASP A 252 6.16 7.71 -40.08
N SER A 253 6.69 6.54 -39.68
CA SER A 253 7.17 5.49 -40.59
C SER A 253 6.14 4.38 -40.86
N LEU A 254 5.01 4.38 -40.14
CA LEU A 254 3.97 3.37 -40.32
C LEU A 254 3.17 3.62 -41.61
N PRO A 255 2.71 2.57 -42.29
CA PRO A 255 1.92 2.71 -43.51
C PRO A 255 0.52 3.26 -43.17
N ALA A 256 0.25 4.51 -43.56
CA ALA A 256 -1.05 5.15 -43.38
C ALA A 256 -2.16 4.54 -44.27
N ASP A 257 -1.77 3.77 -45.28
CA ASP A 257 -2.64 3.11 -46.23
C ASP A 257 -3.08 1.69 -45.80
N ARG A 258 -2.75 1.27 -44.58
CA ARG A 258 -3.10 -0.06 -44.02
C ARG A 258 -3.85 0.07 -42.69
N ASP A 259 -4.55 -0.99 -42.33
CA ASP A 259 -5.17 -1.10 -41.00
C ASP A 259 -4.08 -1.31 -39.95
N VAL A 260 -4.00 -0.42 -38.97
CA VAL A 260 -3.07 -0.52 -37.83
C VAL A 260 -3.83 -0.98 -36.60
N ILE A 261 -3.46 -2.16 -36.11
CA ILE A 261 -4.18 -2.88 -35.05
C ILE A 261 -3.28 -2.98 -33.83
N PHE A 262 -3.73 -2.43 -32.70
CA PHE A 262 -2.99 -2.46 -31.44
C PHE A 262 -3.58 -3.48 -30.48
N TYR A 263 -2.76 -4.23 -29.76
CA TYR A 263 -3.23 -5.07 -28.65
C TYR A 263 -2.34 -4.95 -27.41
N CYS A 264 -2.93 -5.22 -26.24
CA CYS A 264 -2.25 -5.35 -24.95
C CYS A 264 -2.91 -6.49 -24.15
N THR A 265 -2.40 -6.77 -22.94
CA THR A 265 -3.02 -7.64 -21.92
C THR A 265 -3.67 -6.85 -20.78
N CYS A 266 -3.79 -5.54 -20.95
CA CYS A 266 -4.19 -4.58 -19.93
C CYS A 266 -5.72 -4.41 -19.80
N PRO A 267 -6.26 -4.13 -18.59
CA PRO A 267 -7.70 -3.95 -18.41
C PRO A 267 -8.28 -2.85 -19.32
N ASN A 268 -9.41 -3.14 -19.97
CA ASN A 268 -10.09 -2.27 -20.94
C ASN A 268 -9.22 -1.82 -22.13
N GLU A 269 -8.18 -2.59 -22.47
CA GLU A 269 -7.26 -2.30 -23.57
C GLU A 269 -6.61 -0.91 -23.49
N ALA A 270 -6.39 -0.40 -22.27
CA ALA A 270 -5.96 0.97 -22.01
C ALA A 270 -4.69 1.38 -22.77
N SER A 271 -3.66 0.55 -22.78
CA SER A 271 -2.39 0.78 -23.51
C SER A 271 -2.61 0.77 -25.02
N ALA A 272 -3.36 -0.21 -25.55
CA ALA A 272 -3.67 -0.30 -26.98
C ALA A 272 -4.48 0.92 -27.47
N ALA A 273 -5.44 1.39 -26.67
CA ALA A 273 -6.25 2.55 -27.03
C ALA A 273 -5.49 3.89 -26.83
N ARG A 274 -4.51 3.97 -25.92
CA ARG A 274 -3.55 5.09 -25.86
C ARG A 274 -2.69 5.15 -27.12
N ALA A 275 -2.10 4.03 -27.53
CA ALA A 275 -1.30 3.92 -28.75
C ALA A 275 -2.13 4.28 -29.99
N ALA A 276 -3.33 3.74 -30.10
CA ALA A 276 -4.26 4.05 -31.20
C ALA A 276 -4.57 5.54 -31.29
N LYS A 277 -4.85 6.18 -30.15
CA LYS A 277 -5.11 7.62 -30.12
C LYS A 277 -3.91 8.44 -30.61
N ARG A 278 -2.67 8.05 -30.25
CA ARG A 278 -1.46 8.77 -30.73
C ARG A 278 -1.36 8.77 -32.25
N LEU A 279 -1.73 7.68 -32.91
CA LEU A 279 -1.76 7.63 -34.38
C LEU A 279 -2.91 8.47 -34.95
N ILE A 280 -4.10 8.43 -34.34
CA ILE A 280 -5.24 9.25 -34.76
C ILE A 280 -4.92 10.74 -34.65
N ASP A 281 -4.28 11.17 -33.56
CA ASP A 281 -3.85 12.55 -33.35
C ASP A 281 -2.79 13.00 -34.39
N ARG A 282 -2.14 12.05 -35.08
CA ARG A 282 -1.20 12.26 -36.21
C ARG A 282 -1.84 12.11 -37.59
N GLY A 283 -3.17 11.94 -37.67
CA GLY A 283 -3.93 11.90 -38.92
C GLY A 283 -4.19 10.51 -39.50
N TYR A 284 -3.81 9.43 -38.80
CA TYR A 284 -4.15 8.07 -39.24
C TYR A 284 -5.65 7.80 -39.07
N THR A 285 -6.29 7.31 -40.12
CA THR A 285 -7.75 7.07 -40.14
C THR A 285 -8.14 5.61 -39.92
N ARG A 286 -7.21 4.67 -40.13
CA ARG A 286 -7.45 3.22 -40.02
C ARG A 286 -6.72 2.60 -38.84
N VAL A 287 -7.12 3.01 -37.64
CA VAL A 287 -6.47 2.58 -36.40
C VAL A 287 -7.50 1.98 -35.46
N ARG A 288 -7.30 0.72 -35.05
CA ARG A 288 -8.28 -0.02 -34.26
C ARG A 288 -7.63 -0.88 -33.17
N PRO A 289 -7.89 -0.62 -31.88
CA PRO A 289 -7.48 -1.53 -30.81
C PRO A 289 -8.23 -2.88 -30.92
N LEU A 290 -7.54 -3.99 -30.69
CA LEU A 290 -8.13 -5.32 -30.61
C LEU A 290 -8.95 -5.46 -29.32
N ARG A 291 -10.25 -5.69 -29.46
CA ARG A 291 -11.18 -5.89 -28.33
C ARG A 291 -10.81 -7.15 -27.57
N GLY A 292 -10.63 -7.03 -26.26
CA GLY A 292 -10.21 -8.11 -25.36
C GLY A 292 -8.73 -8.48 -25.46
N GLY A 293 -7.95 -7.77 -26.28
CA GLY A 293 -6.50 -7.92 -26.35
C GLY A 293 -6.03 -9.31 -26.78
N LEU A 294 -4.83 -9.69 -26.33
CA LEU A 294 -4.22 -11.00 -26.64
C LEU A 294 -5.07 -12.17 -26.13
N GLU A 295 -5.68 -12.03 -24.96
CA GLU A 295 -6.51 -13.08 -24.36
C GLU A 295 -7.74 -13.42 -25.20
N ALA A 296 -8.40 -12.42 -25.80
CA ALA A 296 -9.53 -12.68 -26.70
C ALA A 296 -9.10 -13.38 -28.01
N TRP A 297 -7.90 -13.10 -28.51
CA TRP A 297 -7.35 -13.82 -29.66
C TRP A 297 -7.09 -15.29 -29.34
N ILE A 298 -6.51 -15.57 -28.17
CA ILE A 298 -6.24 -16.92 -27.69
C ILE A 298 -7.54 -17.67 -27.40
N ALA A 299 -8.50 -17.02 -26.73
CA ALA A 299 -9.79 -17.61 -26.40
C ALA A 299 -10.63 -17.97 -27.64
N ALA A 300 -10.45 -17.23 -28.74
CA ALA A 300 -11.06 -17.55 -30.03
C ALA A 300 -10.38 -18.75 -30.75
N GLY A 301 -9.31 -19.32 -30.18
CA GLY A 301 -8.62 -20.49 -30.72
C GLY A 301 -7.71 -20.20 -31.91
N TYR A 302 -7.34 -18.94 -32.13
CA TYR A 302 -6.47 -18.56 -33.26
C TYR A 302 -4.99 -18.85 -32.98
N ALA A 303 -4.24 -19.08 -34.05
CA ALA A 303 -2.81 -19.37 -33.99
C ALA A 303 -2.03 -18.25 -33.30
N ILE A 304 -0.98 -18.62 -32.57
CA ILE A 304 -0.08 -17.72 -31.84
C ILE A 304 1.38 -17.96 -32.25
N GLU A 305 2.20 -16.93 -32.12
CA GLU A 305 3.66 -17.01 -32.24
C GLU A 305 4.30 -16.88 -30.85
N LEU A 306 5.33 -17.67 -30.58
CA LEU A 306 6.15 -17.54 -29.39
C LEU A 306 7.36 -16.66 -29.72
N ARG A 307 7.39 -15.44 -29.16
CA ARG A 307 8.55 -14.56 -29.29
C ARG A 307 9.56 -14.87 -28.20
N THR A 308 10.78 -15.15 -28.59
CA THR A 308 11.92 -15.23 -27.68
C THR A 308 12.19 -13.81 -27.14
N PRO A 309 12.48 -13.65 -25.82
CA PRO A 309 12.74 -12.34 -25.22
C PRO A 309 13.96 -11.63 -25.81
#